data_AF-A0A061DWL4-F1
#
_entry.id   AF-A0A061DWL4-F1
#
_cell.length_a   1.000
_cell.length_b   1.000
_cell.length_c   1.000
_cell.angle_alpha   90.00
_cell.angle_beta   90.00
_cell.angle_gamma   90.00
#
_symmetry.space_group_name_H-M   'P 1'
#
loop_
_entity.id
_entity.type
_entity.pdbx_description
1 polymer ?
#
loop_
_entity_poly.entity_id
_entity_poly.type
_entity_poly.pdbx_seq_one_letter_code
_entity_poly.pdbx_strand_id
1 'polypeptide(L)' 'MAKPSKEPCKKEACDIQACLSKNNFLPQRCRKVIELLQSCCEKCNYDSTHCASVSALLKQIAK' A
#
# COMPACT_ATOMS: atom_id res chain seq x y z
N MET A 1 -20.71 -1.27 -15.04
CA MET A 1 -20.97 -0.35 -13.92
C MET A 1 -19.84 -0.50 -12.92
N ALA A 2 -18.85 0.40 -12.92
CA ALA A 2 -17.82 0.40 -11.88
C ALA A 2 -18.52 0.78 -10.57
N LYS A 3 -18.70 -0.18 -9.66
CA LYS A 3 -19.03 0.17 -8.28
C LYS A 3 -17.97 1.19 -7.87
N PRO A 4 -18.33 2.33 -7.25
CA PRO A 4 -17.41 3.02 -6.37
C PRO A 4 -17.23 2.10 -5.16
N SER A 5 -16.61 0.94 -5.39
CA SER A 5 -16.07 0.08 -4.37
C SER A 5 -15.12 1.02 -3.65
N LYS A 6 -15.54 1.44 -2.46
CA LYS A 6 -14.70 2.21 -1.56
C LYS A 6 -13.39 1.45 -1.57
N GLU A 7 -12.35 2.03 -2.14
CA GLU A 7 -11.01 1.47 -2.06
C GLU A 7 -10.43 2.10 -0.80
N PRO A 8 -10.71 1.52 0.40
CA PRO A 8 -10.38 2.15 1.66
C PRO A 8 -8.88 2.48 1.75
N CYS A 9 -8.06 1.68 1.07
CA CYS A 9 -6.61 1.79 1.10
C CYS A 9 -6.00 2.49 -0.12
N LYS A 10 -6.82 3.11 -0.99
CA LYS A 10 -6.33 3.84 -2.17
C LYS A 10 -5.42 4.99 -1.80
N LYS A 11 -5.72 5.69 -0.71
CA LYS A 11 -4.90 6.80 -0.24
C LYS A 11 -3.49 6.32 0.10
N GLU A 12 -3.36 5.29 0.93
CA GLU A 12 -2.09 4.71 1.32
C GLU A 12 -1.32 4.15 0.11
N ALA A 13 -2.02 3.51 -0.84
CA ALA A 13 -1.43 3.04 -2.09
C ALA A 13 -0.85 4.18 -2.95
N CYS A 14 -1.58 5.30 -3.08
CA CYS A 14 -1.08 6.49 -3.76
C CYS A 14 0.11 7.11 -3.00
N ASP A 15 0.06 7.16 -1.67
CA ASP A 15 1.15 7.67 -0.84
C ASP A 15 2.42 6.78 -0.96
N ILE A 16 2.28 5.46 -1.15
CA ILE A 16 3.38 4.55 -1.50
C ILE A 16 3.98 4.91 -2.86
N GLN A 17 3.16 5.07 -3.91
CA GLN A 17 3.68 5.46 -5.23
C GLN A 17 4.43 6.80 -5.16
N ALA A 18 3.87 7.80 -4.49
CA ALA A 18 4.51 9.10 -4.32
C ALA A 18 5.83 8.98 -3.55
N CYS A 19 5.88 8.15 -2.51
CA CYS A 19 7.11 7.88 -1.77
C CYS A 19 8.16 7.22 -2.65
N LEU A 20 7.79 6.18 -3.41
CA LEU A 20 8.70 5.48 -4.31
C LEU A 20 9.28 6.43 -5.36
N SER A 21 8.43 7.24 -6.02
CA SER A 21 8.89 8.22 -7.01
C SER A 21 9.89 9.24 -6.43
N LYS A 22 9.73 9.64 -5.17
CA LYS A 22 10.66 10.56 -4.48
C LYS A 22 11.94 9.87 -3.98
N ASN A 23 11.94 8.55 -3.83
CA ASN A 23 13.01 7.79 -3.20
C ASN A 23 13.71 6.82 -4.18
N ASN A 24 13.74 7.15 -5.47
CA ASN A 24 14.35 6.31 -6.52
C ASN A 24 13.79 4.87 -6.53
N PHE A 25 12.50 4.74 -6.24
CA PHE A 25 11.78 3.46 -6.19
C PHE A 25 12.35 2.47 -5.17
N LEU A 26 13.00 2.95 -4.10
CA LEU A 26 13.50 2.13 -3.00
C LEU A 26 12.40 1.93 -1.93
N PRO A 27 11.79 0.72 -1.83
CA PRO A 27 10.69 0.46 -0.89
C PRO A 27 11.13 0.60 0.57
N GLN A 28 12.40 0.31 0.85
CA GLN A 28 13.05 0.42 2.15
C GLN A 28 12.89 1.82 2.78
N ARG A 29 12.94 2.87 1.95
CA ARG A 29 12.74 4.26 2.39
C ARG A 29 11.27 4.62 2.62
N CYS A 30 10.36 3.77 2.15
CA CYS A 30 8.91 3.94 2.22
C CYS A 30 8.26 3.00 3.25
N ARG A 31 9.05 2.36 4.13
CA ARG A 31 8.57 1.41 5.16
C ARG A 31 7.32 1.91 5.89
N LYS A 32 7.36 3.15 6.40
CA LYS A 32 6.25 3.74 7.17
C LYS A 32 4.93 3.73 6.40
N VAL A 33 4.93 4.06 5.11
CA VAL A 33 3.69 4.13 4.32
C VAL A 33 3.23 2.75 3.85
N ILE A 34 4.16 1.80 3.68
CA ILE A 34 3.86 0.38 3.43
C ILE A 34 3.18 -0.25 4.65
N GLU A 35 3.66 0.03 5.86
CA GLU A 35 3.03 -0.42 7.12
C GLU A 35 1.63 0.19 7.31
N LEU A 36 1.42 1.45 6.88
CA LEU A 36 0.08 2.06 6.87
C LEU A 36 -0.87 1.35 5.91
N LEU A 37 -0.41 0.99 4.70
CA LEU A 37 -1.21 0.19 3.77
C LEU A 37 -1.57 -1.17 4.38
N GLN A 38 -0.63 -1.84 5.05
CA GLN A 38 -0.91 -3.10 5.76
C GLN A 38 -1.98 -2.91 6.82
N SER A 39 -1.83 -1.90 7.68
CA SER A 39 -2.81 -1.58 8.71
C SER A 39 -4.18 -1.25 8.13
N CYS A 40 -4.25 -0.58 6.98
CA CYS A 40 -5.51 -0.35 6.28
C CYS A 40 -6.14 -1.67 5.82
N CYS A 41 -5.35 -2.54 5.20
CA CYS A 41 -5.80 -3.84 4.73
C CYS A 41 -6.33 -4.72 5.86
N GLU A 42 -5.68 -4.72 7.01
CA GLU A 42 -6.18 -5.43 8.20
C GLU A 42 -7.51 -4.85 8.69
N LYS A 43 -7.65 -3.51 8.71
CA LYS A 43 -8.89 -2.83 9.13
C LYS A 43 -10.07 -3.07 8.20
N CYS A 44 -9.83 -3.23 6.90
CA CYS A 44 -10.87 -3.48 5.91
C CYS A 44 -11.06 -4.96 5.58
N ASN A 45 -10.47 -5.90 6.35
CA ASN A 45 -10.51 -7.33 6.05
C ASN A 45 -10.05 -7.66 4.61
N TYR A 46 -9.06 -6.92 4.11
CA TYR A 46 -8.50 -7.05 2.76
C TYR A 46 -9.52 -6.77 1.62
N ASP A 47 -10.61 -6.05 1.92
CA ASP A 47 -11.62 -5.62 0.93
C ASP A 47 -11.16 -4.38 0.13
N SER A 48 -9.94 -4.40 -0.40
CA SER A 48 -9.43 -3.39 -1.34
C SER A 48 -8.46 -4.03 -2.32
N THR A 49 -8.53 -3.63 -3.59
CA THR A 49 -7.64 -4.15 -4.63
C THR A 49 -6.18 -3.82 -4.35
N HIS A 50 -5.92 -2.72 -3.65
CA HIS A 50 -4.58 -2.31 -3.23
C HIS A 50 -3.95 -3.22 -2.17
N CYS A 51 -4.74 -4.06 -1.48
CA CYS A 51 -4.21 -5.00 -0.51
C CYS A 51 -3.47 -6.18 -1.14
N ALA A 52 -3.69 -6.48 -2.42
CA ALA A 52 -2.97 -7.54 -3.10
C ALA A 52 -1.46 -7.28 -3.17
N SER A 53 -1.03 -6.02 -3.29
CA SER A 53 0.38 -5.65 -3.44
C SER A 53 1.13 -5.50 -2.09
N VAL A 54 0.41 -5.40 -0.97
CA VAL A 54 1.03 -5.10 0.34
C VAL A 54 2.00 -6.20 0.79
N SER A 55 1.66 -7.46 0.55
CA SER A 55 2.49 -8.61 0.93
C SER A 55 3.85 -8.61 0.22
N ALA A 56 3.87 -8.23 -1.06
CA ALA A 56 5.10 -8.12 -1.84
C ALA A 56 5.96 -6.95 -1.37
N LEU A 57 5.34 -5.80 -1.08
CA LEU A 57 6.03 -4.62 -0.54
C LEU A 57 6.65 -4.90 0.83
N LEU A 58 5.93 -5.59 1.72
CA LEU A 58 6.44 -6.00 3.03
C LEU A 58 7.67 -6.91 2.92
N LYS A 59 7.65 -7.88 2.00
CA LYS A 59 8.81 -8.75 1.73
C LYS A 59 10.02 -7.97 1.21
N GLN A 60 9.79 -6.93 0.42
CA GLN A 60 10.87 -6.10 -0.13
C GLN A 60 11.54 -5.23 0.93
N ILE A 61 10.82 -4.81 1.99
CA ILE A 61 11.38 -4.01 3.08
C ILE A 61 11.96 -4.84 4.23
N ALA A 62 11.63 -6.13 4.31
CA ALA A 62 12.15 -7.05 5.32
C ALA A 62 13.48 -7.72 4.92
N LYS A 63 13.94 -7.48 3.68
CA LYS A 63 15.19 -8.01 3.12
C LYS A 63 16.32 -6.98 3.25
#